data_AF-A0A954UA33-F1
#
_entry.id   AF-A0A954UA33-F1
#
_cell.length_a   1.000
_cell.length_b   1.000
_cell.length_c   1.000
_cell.angle_alpha   90.00
_cell.angle_beta   90.00
_cell.angle_gamma   90.00
#
_symmetry.space_group_name_H-M   'P 1'
#
loop_
_entity.id
_entity.type
_entity.pdbx_description
1 polymer ?
#
loop_
_entity_poly.entity_id
_entity_poly.type
_entity_poly.pdbx_seq_one_letter_code
_entity_poly.pdbx_strand_id
1 'polypeptide(L)'
;MMKRLAAVFPIVVCLAFGVARAEEIGFIEDFSLATDRTVPLRQLIPGTEDYYYFHALHHQNTGDHAKVAELLDAWIKRYGYTQRVQEIRYRQALLTYQQTPQQSLSFIRQELNLQFNHQRQELDRKPNLPTRLDQQAIGREAFTQRAMSRYQNLQGFEDSALDWLVSTELNADRLRNLLQRLERPDQPKLPELIVADLNHPN
;
A
#
# COMPACT_ATOMS: atom_id res chain seq x y z
N MET A 1 -60.64 -9.75 -22.36
CA MET A 1 -59.69 -10.78 -22.80
C MET A 1 -58.36 -10.10 -23.11
N MET A 2 -57.32 -10.45 -22.33
CA MET A 2 -56.01 -9.78 -22.25
C MET A 2 -55.24 -9.75 -23.57
N LYS A 3 -54.54 -8.64 -23.86
CA LYS A 3 -53.25 -8.65 -24.57
C LYS A 3 -52.30 -7.58 -24.01
N ARG A 4 -51.15 -8.05 -23.54
CA ARG A 4 -50.01 -7.32 -22.97
C ARG A 4 -49.21 -6.64 -24.08
N LEU A 5 -48.68 -5.44 -23.84
CA LEU A 5 -47.65 -4.82 -24.68
C LEU A 5 -46.49 -4.38 -23.78
N ALA A 6 -45.32 -4.94 -24.10
CA ALA A 6 -44.12 -4.96 -23.29
C ALA A 6 -43.40 -3.61 -23.29
N ALA A 7 -42.93 -3.19 -22.12
CA ALA A 7 -42.00 -2.07 -21.97
C ALA A 7 -40.58 -2.53 -22.34
N VAL A 8 -39.97 -1.86 -23.32
CA VAL A 8 -38.58 -2.08 -23.74
C VAL A 8 -37.70 -1.09 -22.97
N PHE A 9 -36.85 -1.61 -22.08
CA PHE A 9 -35.81 -0.86 -21.37
C PHE A 9 -34.53 -0.85 -22.23
N PRO A 10 -33.92 0.29 -22.56
CA PRO A 10 -32.65 0.26 -23.28
C PRO A 10 -31.52 -0.06 -22.31
N ILE A 11 -30.77 -1.12 -22.62
CA ILE A 11 -29.54 -1.50 -21.94
C ILE A 11 -28.46 -0.50 -22.34
N VAL A 12 -28.02 0.33 -21.38
CA VAL A 12 -26.82 1.16 -21.53
C VAL A 12 -25.60 0.27 -21.32
N VAL A 13 -24.97 -0.13 -22.43
CA VAL A 13 -23.66 -0.80 -22.43
C VAL A 13 -22.60 0.26 -22.13
N CYS A 14 -22.11 0.31 -20.88
CA CYS A 14 -20.90 1.04 -20.54
C CYS A 14 -19.69 0.31 -21.13
N LEU A 15 -19.28 0.71 -22.33
CA LEU A 15 -17.99 0.35 -22.89
C LEU A 15 -16.89 1.01 -22.04
N ALA A 16 -16.21 0.19 -21.24
CA ALA A 16 -14.94 0.54 -20.63
C ALA A 16 -13.91 0.68 -21.76
N PHE A 17 -13.73 1.90 -22.28
CA PHE A 17 -12.60 2.22 -23.15
C PHE A 17 -11.34 2.15 -22.29
N GLY A 18 -10.60 1.04 -22.42
CA GLY A 18 -9.21 0.98 -22.00
C GLY A 18 -8.45 2.09 -22.73
N VAL A 19 -7.64 2.84 -21.99
CA VAL A 19 -6.75 3.86 -22.55
C VAL A 19 -5.69 3.14 -23.37
N ALA A 20 -5.99 2.87 -24.65
CA ALA A 20 -5.00 2.43 -25.62
C ALA A 20 -4.06 3.61 -25.85
N ARG A 21 -2.83 3.52 -25.33
CA ARG A 21 -1.76 4.39 -25.79
C ARG A 21 -1.54 4.06 -27.27
N ALA A 22 -1.61 5.08 -28.11
CA ALA A 22 -1.23 4.97 -29.51
C ALA A 22 0.30 4.77 -29.58
N GLU A 23 0.77 3.57 -29.31
CA GLU A 23 2.00 3.10 -29.93
C GLU A 23 1.73 3.11 -31.44
N GLU A 24 2.60 3.73 -32.22
CA GLU A 24 2.47 3.71 -33.68
C GLU A 24 2.47 2.24 -34.10
N ILE A 25 1.33 1.76 -34.62
CA ILE A 25 1.12 0.37 -35.04
C ILE A 25 2.30 -0.14 -35.89
N GLY A 26 2.93 0.75 -36.65
CA GLY A 26 4.11 0.48 -37.45
C GLY A 26 5.30 -0.07 -36.67
N PHE A 27 5.66 0.47 -35.49
CA PHE A 27 6.87 0.02 -34.79
C PHE A 27 6.76 -1.44 -34.32
N ILE A 28 5.64 -1.80 -33.69
CA ILE A 28 5.45 -3.16 -33.15
C ILE A 28 5.40 -4.17 -34.29
N GLU A 29 4.72 -3.83 -35.39
CA GLU A 29 4.65 -4.66 -36.58
C GLU A 29 6.03 -4.85 -37.20
N ASP A 30 6.78 -3.76 -37.42
CA ASP A 30 8.14 -3.79 -37.95
C ASP A 30 9.05 -4.61 -37.05
N PHE A 31 9.01 -4.42 -35.74
CA PHE A 31 9.81 -5.21 -34.80
C PHE A 31 9.42 -6.69 -34.80
N SER A 32 8.14 -7.01 -34.91
CA SER A 32 7.65 -8.38 -34.85
C SER A 32 7.95 -9.17 -36.12
N LEU A 33 7.76 -8.52 -37.29
CA LEU A 33 7.87 -9.12 -38.62
C LEU A 33 9.26 -8.97 -39.25
N ALA A 34 10.13 -8.07 -38.76
CA ALA A 34 11.46 -7.90 -39.33
C ALA A 34 12.31 -9.17 -39.25
N THR A 35 12.97 -9.49 -40.36
CA THR A 35 14.01 -10.53 -40.41
C THR A 35 15.20 -10.16 -39.52
N ASP A 36 15.57 -8.87 -39.51
CA ASP A 36 16.57 -8.30 -38.60
C ASP A 36 15.93 -7.26 -37.68
N ARG A 37 15.64 -7.68 -36.44
CA ARG A 37 15.03 -6.82 -35.42
C ARG A 37 15.95 -5.70 -34.94
N THR A 38 17.25 -5.71 -35.27
CA THR A 38 18.15 -4.62 -34.91
C THR A 38 17.89 -3.34 -35.70
N VAL A 39 17.23 -3.43 -36.86
CA VAL A 39 16.85 -2.27 -37.68
C VAL A 39 15.77 -1.42 -36.98
N PRO A 40 14.58 -1.96 -36.62
CA PRO A 40 13.57 -1.18 -35.90
C PRO A 40 14.10 -0.70 -34.55
N LEU A 41 14.88 -1.50 -33.82
CA LEU A 41 15.44 -1.08 -32.52
C LEU A 41 16.24 0.23 -32.56
N ARG A 42 16.89 0.56 -33.68
CA ARG A 42 17.63 1.83 -33.86
C ARG A 42 16.73 3.06 -33.88
N GLN A 43 15.43 2.89 -34.15
CA GLN A 43 14.45 3.98 -34.15
C GLN A 43 14.09 4.42 -32.71
N LEU A 44 14.36 3.55 -31.72
CA LEU A 44 14.05 3.84 -30.32
C LEU A 44 15.09 4.79 -29.71
N ILE A 45 14.59 5.79 -28.98
CA ILE A 45 15.41 6.80 -28.32
C ILE A 45 16.12 6.19 -27.10
N PRO A 46 17.47 6.19 -27.03
CA PRO A 46 18.20 5.60 -25.92
C PRO A 46 17.76 6.13 -24.55
N GLY A 47 17.47 5.18 -23.65
CA GLY A 47 17.11 5.47 -22.27
C GLY A 47 15.65 5.84 -22.01
N THR A 48 14.76 5.70 -23.00
CA THR A 48 13.30 5.62 -22.79
C THR A 48 12.88 4.23 -22.31
N GLU A 49 11.67 4.08 -21.76
CA GLU A 49 11.15 2.76 -21.40
C GLU A 49 11.01 1.82 -22.61
N ASP A 50 10.57 2.33 -23.77
CA ASP A 50 10.46 1.52 -25.00
C ASP A 50 11.81 0.99 -25.44
N TYR A 51 12.84 1.84 -25.40
CA TYR A 51 14.21 1.44 -25.69
C TYR A 51 14.63 0.26 -24.80
N TYR A 52 14.48 0.37 -23.49
CA TYR A 52 14.85 -0.71 -22.57
C TYR A 52 14.03 -1.98 -22.80
N TYR A 53 12.71 -1.85 -22.95
CA TYR A 53 11.81 -2.99 -23.10
C TYR A 53 12.10 -3.79 -24.37
N PHE A 54 12.12 -3.16 -25.54
CA PHE A 54 12.29 -3.88 -26.81
C PHE A 54 13.71 -4.40 -27.00
N HIS A 55 14.74 -3.70 -26.48
CA HIS A 55 16.10 -4.23 -26.48
C HIS A 55 16.23 -5.45 -25.55
N ALA A 56 15.67 -5.39 -24.34
CA ALA A 56 15.66 -6.53 -23.43
C ALA A 56 14.90 -7.72 -24.04
N LEU A 57 13.75 -7.48 -24.65
CA LEU A 57 12.96 -8.51 -25.32
C LEU A 57 13.73 -9.15 -26.50
N HIS A 58 14.43 -8.35 -27.30
CA HIS A 58 15.28 -8.86 -28.36
C HIS A 58 16.41 -9.75 -27.81
N HIS A 59 17.14 -9.27 -26.79
CA HIS A 59 18.21 -10.05 -26.16
C HIS A 59 17.72 -11.35 -25.51
N GLN A 60 16.52 -11.33 -24.90
CA GLN A 60 15.87 -12.55 -24.41
C GLN A 60 15.59 -13.55 -25.53
N ASN A 61 15.08 -13.07 -26.67
CA ASN A 61 14.76 -13.93 -27.81
C ASN A 61 16.01 -14.50 -28.49
N THR A 62 17.15 -13.79 -28.43
CA THR A 62 18.44 -14.28 -28.95
C THR A 62 19.26 -15.07 -27.93
N GLY A 63 18.77 -15.23 -26.70
CA GLY A 63 19.46 -15.95 -25.61
C GLY A 63 20.60 -15.18 -24.96
N ASP A 64 20.76 -13.88 -25.24
CA ASP A 64 21.81 -13.03 -24.65
C ASP A 64 21.37 -12.49 -23.28
N HIS A 65 21.18 -13.41 -22.35
CA HIS A 65 20.63 -13.14 -21.02
C HIS A 65 21.52 -12.24 -20.16
N ALA A 66 22.83 -12.17 -20.44
CA ALA A 66 23.77 -11.33 -19.72
C ALA A 66 23.49 -9.83 -19.99
N LYS A 67 23.30 -9.45 -21.25
CA LYS A 67 22.95 -8.06 -21.61
C LYS A 67 21.60 -7.62 -21.06
N VAL A 68 20.65 -8.55 -20.90
CA VAL A 68 19.36 -8.24 -20.26
C VAL A 68 19.56 -7.79 -18.81
N ALA A 69 20.48 -8.41 -18.07
CA ALA A 69 20.76 -8.02 -16.69
C ALA A 69 21.31 -6.58 -16.62
N GLU A 70 22.26 -6.23 -17.49
CA GLU A 70 22.83 -4.88 -17.57
C GLU A 70 21.77 -3.82 -17.93
N LEU A 71 20.90 -4.13 -18.91
CA LEU A 71 19.80 -3.26 -19.31
C LEU A 71 18.77 -3.09 -18.19
N LEU A 72 18.41 -4.17 -17.49
CA LEU A 72 17.48 -4.12 -16.36
C LEU A 72 18.03 -3.25 -15.23
N ASP A 73 19.31 -3.37 -14.90
CA ASP A 73 19.93 -2.54 -13.86
C ASP A 73 19.87 -1.05 -14.21
N ALA A 74 20.19 -0.68 -15.45
CA ALA A 74 20.10 0.70 -15.92
C ALA A 74 18.64 1.20 -15.96
N TRP A 75 17.71 0.35 -16.39
CA TRP A 75 16.29 0.67 -16.47
C TRP A 75 15.69 0.90 -15.07
N ILE A 76 15.92 -0.02 -14.14
CA ILE A 76 15.44 0.07 -12.75
C ILE A 76 16.00 1.31 -12.05
N LYS A 77 17.28 1.64 -12.26
CA LYS A 77 17.87 2.86 -11.69
C LYS A 77 17.17 4.14 -12.16
N ARG A 78 16.64 4.16 -13.39
CA ARG A 78 16.03 5.35 -13.98
C ARG A 78 14.52 5.45 -13.71
N TYR A 79 13.80 4.35 -13.83
CA TYR A 79 12.33 4.32 -13.79
C TYR A 79 11.75 3.51 -12.63
N GLY A 80 12.59 2.81 -11.86
CA GLY A 80 12.14 1.90 -10.81
C GLY A 80 11.52 0.61 -11.36
N TYR A 81 10.74 -0.07 -10.53
CA TYR A 81 10.06 -1.31 -10.89
C TYR A 81 8.70 -1.03 -11.54
N THR A 82 8.70 -0.75 -12.83
CA THR A 82 7.45 -0.60 -13.60
C THR A 82 6.86 -1.96 -14.02
N GLN A 83 5.62 -1.98 -14.51
CA GLN A 83 4.98 -3.22 -14.97
C GLN A 83 5.78 -3.92 -16.08
N ARG A 84 6.37 -3.14 -17.00
CA ARG A 84 7.19 -3.68 -18.10
C ARG A 84 8.55 -4.21 -17.61
N VAL A 85 9.15 -3.58 -16.60
CA VAL A 85 10.33 -4.13 -15.92
C VAL A 85 9.99 -5.49 -15.32
N GLN A 86 8.86 -5.60 -14.61
CA GLN A 86 8.44 -6.85 -13.99
C GLN A 86 8.20 -7.94 -15.03
N GLU A 87 7.54 -7.61 -16.15
CA GLU A 87 7.34 -8.53 -17.26
C GLU A 87 8.67 -9.12 -17.77
N ILE A 88 9.67 -8.27 -18.05
CA ILE A 88 10.99 -8.73 -18.50
C ILE A 88 11.69 -9.56 -17.42
N ARG A 89 11.60 -9.20 -16.14
CA ARG A 89 12.16 -9.99 -15.02
C ARG A 89 11.50 -11.38 -14.91
N TYR A 90 10.18 -11.45 -15.03
CA TYR A 90 9.43 -12.72 -15.03
C TYR A 90 9.86 -13.62 -16.19
N ARG A 91 9.89 -13.06 -17.40
CA ARG A 91 10.36 -13.77 -18.59
C ARG A 91 11.79 -14.25 -18.42
N GLN A 92 12.68 -13.40 -17.90
CA GLN A 92 14.09 -13.72 -17.69
C GLN A 92 14.22 -14.94 -16.78
N ALA A 93 13.55 -14.96 -15.63
CA ALA A 93 13.62 -16.07 -14.70
C ALA A 93 13.13 -17.40 -15.31
N LEU A 94 12.10 -17.36 -16.16
CA LEU A 94 11.63 -18.55 -16.86
C LEU A 94 12.62 -19.02 -17.94
N LEU A 95 13.18 -18.08 -18.72
CA LEU A 95 14.12 -18.40 -19.79
C LEU A 95 15.47 -18.93 -19.25
N THR A 96 15.92 -18.42 -18.11
CA THR A 96 17.17 -18.86 -17.47
C THR A 96 16.99 -20.07 -16.56
N TYR A 97 15.79 -20.68 -16.53
CA TYR A 97 15.49 -21.77 -15.59
C TYR A 97 16.43 -22.97 -15.75
N GLN A 98 16.78 -23.34 -16.99
CA GLN A 98 17.67 -24.49 -17.24
C GLN A 98 19.10 -24.24 -16.76
N GLN A 99 19.57 -22.99 -16.84
CA GLN A 99 20.92 -22.58 -16.46
C GLN A 99 21.02 -22.34 -14.95
N THR A 100 20.02 -21.67 -14.36
CA THR A 100 20.00 -21.25 -12.96
C THR A 100 18.67 -21.60 -12.28
N PRO A 101 18.36 -22.89 -12.06
CA PRO A 101 17.07 -23.32 -11.56
C PRO A 101 16.80 -22.85 -10.12
N GLN A 102 17.81 -22.83 -9.25
CA GLN A 102 17.61 -22.39 -7.86
C GLN A 102 17.21 -20.91 -7.80
N GLN A 103 17.90 -20.04 -8.55
CA GLN A 103 17.64 -18.60 -8.58
C GLN A 103 16.25 -18.30 -9.18
N SER A 104 15.90 -18.99 -10.26
CA SER A 104 14.62 -18.84 -10.94
C SER A 104 13.45 -19.25 -10.02
N LEU A 105 13.58 -20.39 -9.32
CA LEU A 105 12.57 -20.84 -8.35
C LEU A 105 12.50 -19.96 -7.11
N SER A 106 13.62 -19.43 -6.60
CA SER A 106 13.58 -18.50 -5.48
C SER A 106 12.84 -17.22 -5.85
N PHE A 107 13.10 -16.70 -7.05
CA PHE A 107 12.42 -15.51 -7.55
C PHE A 107 10.92 -15.77 -7.71
N ILE A 108 10.51 -16.86 -8.36
CA ILE A 108 9.09 -17.21 -8.51
C ILE A 108 8.39 -17.39 -7.15
N ARG A 109 9.04 -18.02 -6.16
CA ARG A 109 8.47 -18.17 -4.81
C ARG A 109 8.27 -16.83 -4.11
N GLN A 110 9.24 -15.91 -4.23
CA GLN A 110 9.15 -14.57 -3.65
C GLN A 110 8.02 -13.77 -4.29
N GLU A 111 7.88 -13.84 -5.61
CA GLU A 111 6.89 -13.08 -6.37
C GLU A 111 5.46 -13.64 -6.19
N LEU A 112 5.30 -14.97 -6.13
CA LEU A 112 3.99 -15.58 -5.85
C LEU A 112 3.59 -15.48 -4.37
N ASN A 113 4.58 -15.39 -3.47
CA ASN A 113 4.39 -15.28 -2.02
C ASN A 113 3.33 -16.26 -1.45
N LEU A 114 3.41 -17.54 -1.82
CA LEU A 114 2.43 -18.54 -1.43
C LEU A 114 2.55 -18.87 0.06
N GLN A 115 1.59 -18.42 0.87
CA GLN A 115 1.64 -18.54 2.33
C GLN A 115 1.16 -19.91 2.86
N PHE A 116 0.50 -20.73 2.04
CA PHE A 116 -0.07 -22.05 2.38
C PHE A 116 -0.68 -22.15 3.80
N ASN A 117 -1.19 -21.05 4.32
CA ASN A 117 -1.69 -20.89 5.69
C ASN A 117 -3.15 -21.34 5.82
N HIS A 118 -3.64 -22.12 4.85
CA HIS A 118 -4.98 -22.66 4.86
C HIS A 118 -5.09 -23.69 5.98
N GLN A 119 -5.95 -23.41 6.95
CA GLN A 119 -6.22 -24.33 8.05
C GLN A 119 -7.43 -25.20 7.71
N ARG A 120 -7.44 -26.44 8.22
CA ARG A 120 -8.61 -27.30 8.16
C ARG A 120 -9.77 -26.60 8.88
N GLN A 121 -10.90 -26.43 8.18
CA GLN A 121 -12.14 -25.99 8.81
C GLN A 121 -12.71 -27.17 9.60
N GLU A 122 -12.54 -27.14 10.93
CA GLU A 122 -13.19 -28.09 11.83
C GLU A 122 -14.62 -27.61 12.09
N LEU A 123 -15.58 -28.13 11.32
CA LEU A 123 -17.00 -27.72 11.38
C LEU A 123 -17.63 -27.93 12.76
N ASP A 124 -17.14 -28.90 13.53
CA ASP A 124 -17.65 -29.25 14.86
C ASP A 124 -16.82 -28.67 16.01
N ARG A 125 -15.82 -27.82 15.74
CA ARG A 125 -15.00 -27.22 16.78
C ARG A 125 -15.80 -26.15 17.52
N LYS A 126 -16.12 -26.41 18.78
CA LYS A 126 -16.68 -25.38 19.66
C LYS A 126 -15.68 -24.21 19.75
N PRO A 127 -16.07 -22.97 19.40
CA PRO A 127 -15.17 -21.83 19.43
C PRO A 127 -14.69 -21.59 20.86
N ASN A 128 -13.37 -21.65 21.07
CA ASN A 128 -12.73 -21.30 22.35
C ASN A 128 -12.37 -19.81 22.36
N LEU A 129 -13.37 -18.97 22.08
CA LEU A 129 -13.24 -17.52 22.13
C LEU A 129 -14.05 -16.98 23.32
N PRO A 130 -13.59 -15.91 23.98
CA PRO A 130 -14.37 -15.27 25.03
C PRO A 130 -15.74 -14.84 24.49
N THR A 131 -16.80 -15.24 25.17
CA THR A 131 -18.18 -14.83 24.84
C THR A 131 -18.56 -13.49 25.46
N ARG A 132 -17.68 -12.92 26.27
CA ARG A 132 -17.85 -11.65 26.96
C ARG A 132 -16.56 -10.86 26.92
N LEU A 133 -16.69 -9.57 26.74
CA LEU A 133 -15.58 -8.64 26.86
C LEU A 133 -15.32 -8.38 28.35
N ASP A 134 -14.04 -8.43 28.74
CA ASP A 134 -13.62 -8.05 30.08
C ASP A 134 -13.87 -6.56 30.31
N GLN A 135 -14.82 -6.25 31.19
CA GLN A 135 -15.21 -4.88 31.51
C GLN A 135 -14.07 -4.10 32.17
N GLN A 136 -13.18 -4.78 32.89
CA GLN A 136 -12.02 -4.13 33.52
C GLN A 136 -11.03 -3.65 32.46
N ALA A 137 -10.91 -4.34 31.33
CA ALA A 137 -10.00 -3.97 30.25
C ALA A 137 -10.49 -2.78 29.38
N ILE A 138 -11.79 -2.46 29.43
CA ILE A 138 -12.44 -1.38 28.66
C ILE A 138 -13.04 -0.26 29.52
N GLY A 139 -12.76 -0.27 30.81
CA GLY A 139 -13.18 0.81 31.71
C GLY A 139 -12.42 2.10 31.43
N ARG A 140 -12.99 3.23 31.89
CA ARG A 140 -12.34 4.56 31.82
C ARG A 140 -10.94 4.51 32.45
N GLU A 141 -10.81 3.87 33.61
CA GLU A 141 -9.53 3.74 34.31
C GLU A 141 -8.46 3.03 33.47
N ALA A 142 -8.81 1.90 32.84
CA ALA A 142 -7.89 1.15 31.98
C ALA A 142 -7.47 1.96 30.75
N PHE A 143 -8.40 2.71 30.14
CA PHE A 143 -8.07 3.60 29.02
C PHE A 143 -7.25 4.81 29.46
N THR A 144 -7.55 5.42 30.60
CA THR A 144 -6.74 6.50 31.20
C THR A 144 -5.32 6.00 31.44
N GLN A 145 -5.14 4.83 32.06
CA GLN A 145 -3.82 4.27 32.33
C GLN A 145 -3.05 3.99 31.03
N ARG A 146 -3.72 3.48 30.00
CA ARG A 146 -3.12 3.24 28.68
C ARG A 146 -2.73 4.53 27.95
N ALA A 147 -3.57 5.55 28.02
CA ALA A 147 -3.29 6.85 27.44
C ALA A 147 -2.10 7.51 28.15
N MET A 148 -2.11 7.51 29.48
CA MET A 148 -1.06 8.11 30.32
C MET A 148 0.26 7.34 30.26
N SER A 149 0.28 6.05 29.88
CA SER A 149 1.53 5.29 29.70
C SER A 149 2.14 5.48 28.31
N ARG A 150 1.31 5.72 27.30
CA ARG A 150 1.74 5.92 25.91
C ARG A 150 2.16 7.36 25.61
N TYR A 151 1.54 8.33 26.27
CA TYR A 151 1.76 9.76 26.00
C TYR A 151 2.26 10.48 27.26
N GLN A 152 3.24 11.35 27.09
CA GLN A 152 3.72 12.23 28.16
C GLN A 152 2.69 13.32 28.48
N ASN A 153 1.96 13.80 27.46
CA ASN A 153 0.90 14.81 27.53
C ASN A 153 -0.51 14.18 27.40
N LEU A 154 -1.56 15.01 27.18
CA LEU A 154 -2.95 14.55 27.09
C LEU A 154 -3.40 14.15 25.67
N GLN A 155 -2.49 13.92 24.71
CA GLN A 155 -2.85 13.52 23.34
C GLN A 155 -3.66 12.21 23.25
N GLY A 156 -3.57 11.36 24.27
CA GLY A 156 -4.39 10.14 24.36
C GLY A 156 -5.86 10.37 24.77
N PHE A 157 -6.26 11.62 25.01
CA PHE A 157 -7.61 12.00 25.43
C PHE A 157 -8.26 12.91 24.40
N GLU A 158 -9.57 12.76 24.20
CA GLU A 158 -10.39 13.72 23.46
C GLU A 158 -10.70 14.96 24.31
N ASP A 159 -11.11 16.07 23.67
CA ASP A 159 -11.40 17.32 24.38
C ASP A 159 -12.58 17.19 25.35
N SER A 160 -13.52 16.27 25.07
CA SER A 160 -14.63 15.93 25.98
C SER A 160 -14.15 15.41 27.34
N ALA A 161 -12.92 14.89 27.42
CA ALA A 161 -12.35 14.42 28.67
C ALA A 161 -11.77 15.53 29.54
N LEU A 162 -11.50 16.72 28.97
CA LEU A 162 -10.90 17.84 29.69
C LEU A 162 -11.78 18.31 30.86
N ASP A 163 -13.10 18.24 30.69
CA ASP A 163 -14.10 18.60 31.70
C ASP A 163 -13.92 17.86 33.03
N TRP A 164 -13.48 16.60 33.01
CA TRP A 164 -13.20 15.85 34.23
C TRP A 164 -11.71 15.76 34.57
N LEU A 165 -10.82 15.82 33.57
CA LEU A 165 -9.37 15.83 33.78
C LEU A 165 -8.88 17.07 34.55
N VAL A 166 -9.57 18.20 34.40
CA VAL A 166 -9.28 19.43 35.17
C VAL A 166 -9.38 19.24 36.69
N SER A 167 -10.15 18.24 37.13
CA SER A 167 -10.30 17.90 38.54
C SER A 167 -9.34 16.80 39.02
N THR A 168 -8.44 16.32 38.15
CA THR A 168 -7.45 15.28 38.48
C THR A 168 -6.08 15.88 38.72
N GLU A 169 -5.22 15.15 39.44
CA GLU A 169 -3.83 15.56 39.62
C GLU A 169 -3.04 15.29 38.33
N LEU A 170 -2.56 16.38 37.72
CA LEU A 170 -1.78 16.35 36.49
C LEU A 170 -0.36 16.85 36.77
N ASN A 171 0.64 16.24 36.12
CA ASN A 171 2.00 16.77 36.13
C ASN A 171 2.08 18.05 35.24
N ALA A 172 3.20 18.76 35.30
CA ALA A 172 3.39 20.02 34.59
C ALA A 172 3.12 19.91 33.07
N ASP A 173 3.67 18.89 32.40
CA ASP A 173 3.48 18.70 30.95
C ASP A 173 2.01 18.49 30.56
N ARG A 174 1.27 17.73 31.37
CA ARG A 174 -0.15 17.45 31.14
C ARG A 174 -1.03 18.64 31.50
N LEU A 175 -0.69 19.36 32.57
CA LEU A 175 -1.38 20.58 32.95
C LEU A 175 -1.26 21.62 31.85
N ARG A 176 -0.06 21.83 31.32
CA ARG A 176 0.18 22.71 30.18
C ARG A 176 -0.63 22.32 28.96
N ASN A 177 -0.64 21.03 28.62
CA ASN A 177 -1.41 20.55 27.48
C ASN A 177 -2.93 20.63 27.71
N LEU A 178 -3.41 20.50 28.95
CA LEU A 178 -4.80 20.74 29.31
C LEU A 178 -5.16 22.19 29.05
N LEU A 179 -4.38 23.14 29.58
CA LEU A 179 -4.64 24.58 29.42
C LEU A 179 -4.57 25.05 27.96
N GLN A 180 -3.71 24.44 27.15
CA GLN A 180 -3.64 24.71 25.71
C GLN A 180 -4.90 24.30 24.94
N ARG A 181 -5.63 23.29 25.44
CA ARG A 181 -6.80 22.70 24.77
C ARG A 181 -8.12 23.10 25.41
N LEU A 182 -8.09 23.61 26.64
CA LEU A 182 -9.29 23.98 27.38
C LEU A 182 -9.91 25.25 26.78
N GLU A 183 -11.03 25.10 26.09
CA GLU A 183 -11.75 26.24 25.50
C GLU A 183 -12.70 26.93 26.48
N ARG A 184 -13.14 26.23 27.53
CA ARG A 184 -14.17 26.72 28.45
C ARG A 184 -13.57 27.38 29.70
N PRO A 185 -13.90 28.66 29.98
CA PRO A 185 -13.38 29.38 31.14
C PRO A 185 -14.20 29.18 32.43
N ASP A 186 -15.16 28.26 32.45
CA ASP A 186 -16.15 28.06 33.54
C ASP A 186 -15.65 27.19 34.70
N GLN A 187 -14.38 26.77 34.67
CA GLN A 187 -13.79 25.90 35.67
C GLN A 187 -13.38 26.70 36.94
N PRO A 188 -13.95 26.41 38.13
CA PRO A 188 -13.72 27.22 39.33
C PRO A 188 -12.25 27.33 39.75
N LYS A 189 -11.45 26.29 39.50
CA LYS A 189 -10.01 26.23 39.85
C LYS A 189 -9.09 26.71 38.73
N LEU A 190 -9.62 27.19 37.61
CA LEU A 190 -8.80 27.57 36.46
C LEU A 190 -7.72 28.64 36.78
N PRO A 191 -7.99 29.69 37.57
CA PRO A 191 -6.95 30.66 37.92
C PRO A 191 -5.78 30.03 38.68
N GLU A 192 -6.06 29.10 39.60
CA GLU A 192 -5.04 28.38 40.37
C GLU A 192 -4.19 27.49 39.47
N LEU A 193 -4.83 26.79 38.52
CA LEU A 193 -4.16 25.93 37.54
C LEU A 193 -3.25 26.73 36.59
N ILE A 194 -3.69 27.91 36.15
CA ILE A 194 -2.86 28.81 35.31
C ILE A 194 -1.63 29.27 36.10
N VAL A 195 -1.81 29.70 37.35
CA VAL A 195 -0.67 30.11 38.19
C VAL A 195 0.28 28.94 38.42
N ALA A 196 -0.23 27.72 38.63
CA ALA A 196 0.58 26.53 38.79
C ALA A 196 1.43 26.22 37.53
N ASP A 197 0.85 26.33 36.33
CA ASP A 197 1.60 26.14 35.07
C ASP A 197 2.66 27.23 34.84
N LEU A 198 2.34 28.50 35.14
CA LEU A 198 3.27 29.62 34.98
C LEU A 198 4.46 29.54 35.94
N ASN A 199 4.29 28.94 37.11
CA ASN A 199 5.38 28.72 38.08
C ASN A 199 6.28 27.53 37.71
N HIS A 200 5.86 26.67 36.76
CA HIS A 200 6.68 25.56 36.30
C HIS A 200 7.61 25.98 35.13
N PRO A 201 8.91 25.65 35.21
CA PRO A 201 9.86 25.97 34.14
C PRO A 201 9.49 25.25 32.83
N ASN A 202 9.89 25.85 31.71
CA ASN A 202 9.72 25.29 30.36
C ASN A 202 10.62 24.08 30.10
#